data_AF-A0A1I1SGN8-F1
#
_entry.id   AF-A0A1I1SGN8-F1
#
_cell.length_a   1.000
_cell.length_b   1.000
_cell.length_c   1.000
_cell.angle_alpha   90.00
_cell.angle_beta   90.00
_cell.angle_gamma   90.00
#
_symmetry.space_group_name_H-M   'P 1'
#
loop_
_entity.id
_entity.type
_entity.pdbx_description
1 polymer ?
#
loop_
_entity_poly.entity_id
_entity_poly.type
_entity_poly.pdbx_seq_one_letter_code
_entity_poly.pdbx_strand_id
1 'polypeptide(L)'
;MVEFYAEGITDWTSLATQEVPESLRDHPTTVLVKARQNGVEVSRRVDLTALCQPDLTPLLLTSPSTVYGTSTLNLVVDVVELNSRSSNGLIQVYLAKDTLFSLSFDPATTLVVGRQVQNTVWQFDATSNESFYILSTRGLGAGAKVSVRLSGQLRPGNTKGRLSISALVMGSAIGELQLTNNSDADLVEYFNK
;
A
#
# COMPACT_ATOMS: atom_id res chain seq x y z
N MET A 1 -17.82 10.26 33.71
CA MET A 1 -18.47 9.55 32.59
C MET A 1 -17.99 10.18 31.31
N VAL A 2 -17.69 9.38 30.29
CA VAL A 2 -17.35 9.88 28.96
C VAL A 2 -18.63 9.90 28.14
N GLU A 3 -18.85 10.99 27.41
CA GLU A 3 -19.93 11.13 26.44
C GLU A 3 -19.35 11.42 25.06
N PHE A 4 -20.07 11.02 24.02
CA PHE A 4 -19.69 11.09 22.62
C PHE A 4 -20.78 11.81 21.82
N TYR A 5 -20.37 12.55 20.80
CA TYR A 5 -21.25 13.24 19.86
C TYR A 5 -20.67 13.08 18.46
N ALA A 6 -21.53 12.93 17.45
CA ALA A 6 -21.10 12.93 16.07
C ALA A 6 -22.15 13.62 15.19
N GLU A 7 -21.73 14.70 14.53
CA GLU A 7 -22.60 15.53 13.69
C GLU A 7 -23.33 14.69 12.63
N GLY A 8 -24.66 14.78 12.62
CA GLY A 8 -25.51 14.02 11.69
C GLY A 8 -25.63 12.52 11.98
N ILE A 9 -24.97 12.01 13.04
CA ILE A 9 -25.00 10.59 13.43
C ILE A 9 -25.66 10.42 14.80
N THR A 10 -25.23 11.16 15.82
CA THR A 10 -25.75 11.03 17.19
C THR A 10 -25.61 12.32 17.99
N ASP A 11 -26.57 12.57 18.88
CA ASP A 11 -26.44 13.55 19.95
C ASP A 11 -25.52 13.03 21.08
N TRP A 12 -25.29 13.84 22.12
CA TRP A 12 -24.48 13.42 23.27
C TRP A 12 -25.02 12.12 23.89
N THR A 13 -24.18 11.10 23.91
CA THR A 13 -24.51 9.75 24.38
C THR A 13 -23.32 9.11 25.08
N SER A 14 -23.55 8.14 25.97
CA SER A 14 -22.47 7.33 26.55
C SER A 14 -22.12 6.09 25.72
N LEU A 15 -22.85 5.86 24.62
CA LEU A 15 -22.58 4.76 23.70
C LEU A 15 -21.41 5.14 22.79
N ALA A 16 -20.27 4.46 22.97
CA ALA A 16 -19.05 4.72 22.21
C ALA A 16 -19.13 4.27 20.73
N THR A 17 -20.08 3.40 20.40
CA THR A 17 -20.27 2.87 19.04
C THR A 17 -21.61 3.34 18.50
N GLN A 18 -21.57 3.86 17.27
CA GLN A 18 -22.75 4.26 16.50
C GLN A 18 -22.61 3.75 15.06
N GLU A 19 -23.73 3.51 14.41
CA GLU A 19 -23.75 3.24 12.98
C GLU A 19 -23.89 4.54 12.20
N VAL A 20 -23.10 4.68 11.14
CA VAL A 20 -23.26 5.80 10.20
C VAL A 20 -24.59 5.61 9.46
N PRO A 21 -25.52 6.59 9.52
CA PRO A 21 -26.82 6.47 8.87
C PRO A 21 -26.68 6.39 7.36
N GLU A 22 -27.64 5.76 6.70
CA GLU A 22 -27.65 5.53 5.25
C GLU A 22 -27.42 6.80 4.45
N SER A 23 -28.06 7.91 4.83
CA SER A 23 -27.88 9.22 4.17
C SER A 23 -26.42 9.68 4.10
N LEU A 24 -25.65 9.47 5.18
CA LEU A 24 -24.23 9.79 5.24
C LEU A 24 -23.33 8.72 4.62
N ARG A 25 -23.84 7.49 4.40
CA ARG A 25 -23.13 6.47 3.63
C ARG A 25 -23.27 6.70 2.12
N ASP A 26 -24.46 7.12 1.68
CA ASP A 26 -24.76 7.38 0.27
C ASP A 26 -24.20 8.74 -0.19
N HIS A 27 -24.18 9.72 0.70
CA HIS A 27 -23.62 11.06 0.46
C HIS A 27 -22.58 11.39 1.53
N PRO A 28 -21.41 10.73 1.50
CA PRO A 28 -20.42 10.91 2.53
C PRO A 28 -19.85 12.34 2.53
N THR A 29 -19.51 12.79 3.72
CA THR A 29 -18.98 14.13 3.99
C THR A 29 -18.04 14.07 5.19
N THR A 30 -17.38 15.19 5.48
CA THR A 30 -16.63 15.31 6.74
C THR A 30 -17.60 15.56 7.90
N VAL A 31 -17.53 14.73 8.94
CA VAL A 31 -18.33 14.86 10.16
C VAL A 31 -17.46 15.27 11.36
N LEU A 32 -17.98 16.12 12.23
CA LEU A 32 -17.34 16.45 13.50
C LEU A 32 -17.70 15.41 14.57
N VAL A 33 -16.70 14.68 15.05
CA VAL A 33 -16.82 13.77 16.20
C VAL A 33 -16.24 14.44 17.42
N LYS A 34 -16.94 14.35 18.55
CA LYS A 34 -16.52 14.91 19.84
C LYS A 34 -16.60 13.86 20.94
N ALA A 35 -15.74 14.00 21.93
CA ALA A 35 -15.85 13.29 23.19
C ALA A 35 -15.67 14.29 24.34
N ARG A 36 -16.41 14.11 25.43
CA ARG A 36 -16.25 14.93 26.64
C ARG A 36 -16.21 14.10 27.91
N GLN A 37 -15.42 14.55 28.88
CA GLN A 37 -15.35 13.97 30.21
C GLN A 37 -15.04 15.07 31.23
N ASN A 38 -15.81 15.13 32.32
CA ASN A 38 -15.61 16.10 33.41
C ASN A 38 -15.48 17.56 32.92
N GLY A 39 -16.25 17.94 31.90
CA GLY A 39 -16.24 19.30 31.34
C GLY A 39 -15.12 19.59 30.33
N VAL A 40 -14.21 18.65 30.07
CA VAL A 40 -13.20 18.75 29.00
C VAL A 40 -13.73 18.11 27.73
N GLU A 41 -13.67 18.81 26.60
CA GLU A 41 -14.09 18.33 25.27
C GLU A 41 -12.88 18.19 24.34
N VAL A 42 -12.85 17.11 23.57
CA VAL A 42 -11.96 16.91 22.43
C VAL A 42 -12.78 16.69 21.17
N SER A 43 -12.22 17.08 20.01
CA SER A 43 -12.91 16.95 18.73
C SER A 43 -11.98 16.48 17.61
N ARG A 44 -12.53 15.74 16.65
CA ARG A 44 -11.85 15.32 15.43
C ARG A 44 -12.81 15.41 14.25
N ARG A 45 -12.33 15.92 13.12
CA ARG A 45 -13.02 15.82 11.83
C ARG A 45 -12.72 14.47 11.21
N VAL A 46 -13.75 13.74 10.79
CA VAL A 46 -13.65 12.44 10.13
C VAL A 46 -14.19 12.58 8.71
N ASP A 47 -13.34 12.35 7.72
CA ASP A 47 -13.73 12.37 6.31
C ASP A 47 -14.37 11.02 5.93
N LEU A 48 -15.70 10.95 5.91
CA LEU A 48 -16.40 9.72 5.51
C LEU A 48 -16.24 9.43 4.01
N THR A 49 -15.94 10.45 3.19
CA THR A 49 -15.77 10.28 1.74
C THR A 49 -14.51 9.48 1.45
N ALA A 50 -13.43 9.78 2.16
CA ALA A 50 -12.21 9.00 2.10
C ALA A 50 -12.42 7.55 2.58
N LEU A 51 -13.16 7.34 3.67
CA LEU A 51 -13.43 5.99 4.22
C LEU A 51 -14.36 5.13 3.36
N CYS A 52 -15.25 5.76 2.59
CA CYS A 52 -16.13 5.05 1.67
C CYS A 52 -15.45 4.70 0.33
N GLN A 53 -14.21 5.12 0.13
CA GLN A 53 -13.43 4.85 -1.07
C GLN A 53 -12.35 3.80 -0.82
N PRO A 54 -11.92 3.06 -1.86
CA PRO A 54 -10.77 2.17 -1.78
C PRO A 54 -9.52 2.93 -1.32
N ASP A 55 -8.70 2.28 -0.52
CA ASP A 55 -7.41 2.81 -0.05
C ASP A 55 -6.36 1.72 -0.25
N LEU A 56 -5.40 1.97 -1.14
CA LEU A 56 -4.39 1.01 -1.56
C LEU A 56 -3.04 1.38 -0.96
N THR A 57 -2.50 0.48 -0.14
CA THR A 57 -1.12 0.60 0.34
C THR A 57 -0.25 -0.48 -0.29
N PRO A 58 0.98 -0.15 -0.73
CA PRO A 58 1.96 -1.17 -1.02
C PRO A 58 2.58 -1.69 0.28
N LEU A 59 3.05 -2.93 0.26
CA LEU A 59 3.98 -3.45 1.27
C LEU A 59 5.11 -4.18 0.57
N LEU A 60 6.35 -3.79 0.86
CA LEU A 60 7.56 -4.33 0.25
C LEU A 60 8.22 -5.32 1.20
N LEU A 61 8.71 -6.41 0.62
CA LEU A 61 9.54 -7.38 1.31
C LEU A 61 10.68 -7.79 0.39
N THR A 62 11.90 -7.49 0.82
CA THR A 62 13.12 -7.89 0.14
C THR A 62 13.83 -8.98 0.94
N SER A 63 14.30 -10.01 0.24
CA SER A 63 15.02 -11.11 0.86
C SER A 63 16.15 -11.63 -0.02
N PRO A 64 17.37 -11.81 0.52
CA PRO A 64 17.80 -11.41 1.87
C PRO A 64 17.97 -9.89 2.03
N SER A 65 17.91 -9.37 3.26
CA SER A 65 18.15 -7.95 3.59
C SER A 65 19.63 -7.62 3.84
N THR A 66 20.50 -8.63 3.87
CA THR A 66 21.95 -8.47 3.96
C THR A 66 22.65 -9.43 3.00
N VAL A 67 23.58 -8.90 2.21
CA VAL A 67 24.30 -9.67 1.19
C VAL A 67 25.79 -9.35 1.10
N TYR A 68 26.55 -10.31 0.59
CA TYR A 68 28.00 -10.22 0.40
C TYR A 68 28.36 -10.53 -1.05
N GLY A 69 28.95 -9.55 -1.75
CA GLY A 69 29.23 -9.63 -3.17
C GLY A 69 27.96 -9.71 -4.02
N THR A 70 28.14 -10.08 -5.29
CA THR A 70 27.02 -10.23 -6.24
C THR A 70 26.03 -11.29 -5.75
N SER A 71 24.80 -10.88 -5.48
CA SER A 71 23.79 -11.72 -4.83
C SER A 71 22.42 -11.58 -5.49
N THR A 72 21.66 -12.66 -5.50
CA THR A 72 20.27 -12.63 -5.97
C THR A 72 19.35 -12.19 -4.82
N LEU A 73 18.51 -11.20 -5.09
CA LEU A 73 17.46 -10.74 -4.19
C LEU A 73 16.09 -11.15 -4.74
N ASN A 74 15.18 -11.48 -3.86
CA ASN A 74 13.75 -11.57 -4.14
C ASN A 74 13.08 -10.33 -3.60
N LEU A 75 12.23 -9.73 -4.42
CA LEU A 75 11.36 -8.63 -4.03
C LEU A 75 9.92 -9.11 -4.15
N VAL A 76 9.15 -9.00 -3.08
CA VAL A 76 7.71 -9.16 -3.11
C VAL A 76 7.07 -7.82 -2.84
N VAL A 77 6.12 -7.44 -3.67
CA VAL A 77 5.26 -6.30 -3.44
C VAL A 77 3.85 -6.80 -3.26
N ASP A 78 3.23 -6.43 -2.15
CA ASP A 78 1.79 -6.52 -1.98
C ASP A 78 1.14 -5.21 -2.35
N VAL A 79 -0.08 -5.28 -2.88
CA VAL A 79 -1.03 -4.19 -2.86
C VAL A 79 -2.22 -4.65 -2.04
N VAL A 80 -2.54 -3.91 -0.99
CA VAL A 80 -3.59 -4.23 -0.02
C VAL A 80 -4.64 -3.13 -0.02
N GLU A 81 -5.91 -3.52 -0.01
CA GLU A 81 -7.03 -2.59 0.16
C GLU A 81 -7.43 -2.49 1.65
N LEU A 82 -7.46 -1.29 2.22
CA LEU A 82 -7.58 -1.05 3.66
C LEU A 82 -9.01 -0.75 4.15
N ASN A 83 -9.88 -0.20 3.30
CA ASN A 83 -11.20 0.29 3.67
C ASN A 83 -12.33 -0.73 3.44
N SER A 84 -12.01 -1.95 3.02
CA SER A 84 -13.01 -2.95 2.62
C SER A 84 -13.94 -2.43 1.52
N ARG A 85 -13.35 -1.78 0.52
CA ARG A 85 -14.00 -1.20 -0.65
C ARG A 85 -13.31 -1.64 -1.92
N SER A 86 -14.06 -2.24 -2.84
CA SER A 86 -13.47 -2.70 -4.10
C SER A 86 -12.93 -1.53 -4.91
N SER A 87 -11.68 -1.62 -5.34
CA SER A 87 -11.11 -0.72 -6.35
C SER A 87 -11.46 -1.22 -7.75
N ASN A 88 -11.66 -0.27 -8.66
CA ASN A 88 -11.94 -0.57 -10.06
C ASN A 88 -10.76 -0.11 -10.93
N GLY A 89 -10.73 -0.41 -12.23
CA GLY A 89 -9.72 0.17 -13.12
C GLY A 89 -8.34 -0.50 -13.06
N LEU A 90 -7.30 0.26 -13.42
CA LEU A 90 -5.92 -0.21 -13.53
C LEU A 90 -5.10 0.28 -12.34
N ILE A 91 -4.52 -0.66 -11.60
CA ILE A 91 -3.57 -0.41 -10.53
C ILE A 91 -2.17 -0.52 -11.13
N GLN A 92 -1.32 0.46 -10.83
CA GLN A 92 0.07 0.51 -11.23
C GLN A 92 0.98 0.65 -10.00
N VAL A 93 2.03 -0.15 -9.94
CA VAL A 93 3.09 -0.05 -8.95
C VAL A 93 4.36 0.39 -9.66
N TYR A 94 4.92 1.51 -9.21
CA TYR A 94 6.16 2.07 -9.69
C TYR A 94 7.27 1.68 -8.72
N LEU A 95 8.26 0.93 -9.21
CA LEU A 95 9.46 0.58 -8.45
C LEU A 95 10.63 1.38 -8.98
N ALA A 96 11.32 2.11 -8.11
CA ALA A 96 12.48 2.90 -8.52
C ALA A 96 13.60 1.99 -9.05
N LYS A 97 14.20 2.38 -10.18
CA LYS A 97 15.36 1.72 -10.76
C LYS A 97 16.63 2.14 -10.02
N ASP A 98 17.53 1.18 -9.83
CA ASP A 98 18.88 1.43 -9.33
C ASP A 98 19.91 0.72 -10.22
N THR A 99 21.02 1.39 -10.49
CA THR A 99 22.09 0.85 -11.35
C THR A 99 22.76 -0.41 -10.79
N LEU A 100 22.74 -0.60 -9.47
CA LEU A 100 23.31 -1.77 -8.80
C LEU A 100 22.34 -2.95 -8.78
N PHE A 101 21.05 -2.72 -9.05
CA PHE A 101 20.00 -3.73 -8.88
C PHE A 101 19.00 -3.74 -10.03
N SER A 102 19.18 -4.71 -10.93
CA SER A 102 18.26 -4.92 -12.05
C SER A 102 17.23 -6.00 -11.72
N LEU A 103 15.96 -5.66 -11.85
CA LEU A 103 14.82 -6.56 -11.59
C LEU A 103 14.38 -7.31 -12.85
N SER A 104 13.92 -8.55 -12.66
CA SER A 104 13.34 -9.45 -13.64
C SER A 104 12.03 -10.03 -13.11
N PHE A 105 11.15 -10.36 -14.04
CA PHE A 105 9.81 -10.87 -13.77
C PHE A 105 9.59 -12.19 -14.50
N ASP A 106 9.06 -13.17 -13.78
CA ASP A 106 8.59 -14.44 -14.34
C ASP A 106 7.08 -14.56 -14.10
N PRO A 107 6.24 -14.50 -15.15
CA PRO A 107 4.79 -14.56 -15.01
C PRO A 107 4.29 -15.92 -14.46
N ALA A 108 5.09 -16.98 -14.54
CA ALA A 108 4.70 -18.32 -14.07
C ALA A 108 4.92 -18.53 -12.56
N THR A 109 5.62 -17.61 -11.87
CA THR A 109 5.89 -17.76 -10.44
C THR A 109 4.61 -17.60 -9.61
N THR A 110 4.28 -18.60 -8.80
CA THR A 110 3.12 -18.60 -7.89
C THR A 110 3.49 -18.74 -6.40
N LEU A 111 4.76 -19.01 -6.11
CA LEU A 111 5.26 -19.22 -4.74
C LEU A 111 6.71 -18.70 -4.61
N VAL A 112 7.01 -18.04 -3.50
CA VAL A 112 8.36 -17.60 -3.15
C VAL A 112 8.54 -17.68 -1.63
N VAL A 113 9.54 -18.44 -1.16
CA VAL A 113 9.86 -18.60 0.28
C VAL A 113 8.60 -18.90 1.13
N GLY A 114 7.78 -19.86 0.67
CA GLY A 114 6.54 -20.24 1.37
C GLY A 114 5.36 -19.26 1.24
N ARG A 115 5.53 -18.17 0.48
CA ARG A 115 4.50 -17.16 0.26
C ARG A 115 3.89 -17.28 -1.14
N GLN A 116 2.56 -17.36 -1.21
CA GLN A 116 1.84 -17.34 -2.49
C GLN A 116 1.87 -15.94 -3.12
N VAL A 117 2.09 -15.91 -4.43
CA VAL A 117 2.06 -14.69 -5.25
C VAL A 117 1.25 -14.95 -6.52
N GLN A 118 0.78 -13.89 -7.16
CA GLN A 118 -0.12 -13.98 -8.31
C GLN A 118 0.53 -13.36 -9.56
N ASN A 119 1.78 -13.69 -9.89
CA ASN A 119 2.48 -13.06 -11.03
C ASN A 119 1.68 -13.15 -12.34
N THR A 120 0.88 -14.19 -12.54
CA THR A 120 0.04 -14.36 -13.74
C THR A 120 -0.96 -13.21 -13.97
N VAL A 121 -1.36 -12.46 -12.95
CA VAL A 121 -2.27 -11.31 -13.08
C VAL A 121 -1.55 -9.97 -13.22
N TRP A 122 -0.21 -9.98 -13.24
CA TRP A 122 0.62 -8.80 -13.37
C TRP A 122 1.25 -8.70 -14.75
N GLN A 123 1.30 -7.47 -15.26
CA GLN A 123 2.12 -7.11 -16.41
C GLN A 123 3.32 -6.34 -15.90
N PHE A 124 4.51 -6.67 -16.40
CA PHE A 124 5.75 -6.03 -16.02
C PHE A 124 6.33 -5.27 -17.22
N ASP A 125 6.52 -3.98 -17.04
CA ASP A 125 7.15 -3.09 -17.98
C ASP A 125 8.48 -2.57 -17.39
N ALA A 126 9.57 -2.98 -18.04
CA ALA A 126 10.91 -2.59 -17.66
C ALA A 126 11.53 -1.54 -18.58
N THR A 127 10.84 -1.11 -19.64
CA THR A 127 11.46 -0.39 -20.76
C THR A 127 10.82 0.95 -21.06
N SER A 128 9.53 1.16 -20.77
CA SER A 128 8.85 2.42 -21.12
C SER A 128 9.29 3.63 -20.28
N ASN A 129 9.92 3.40 -19.14
CA ASN A 129 10.36 4.45 -18.23
C ASN A 129 11.81 4.23 -17.79
N GLU A 130 12.62 5.29 -17.83
CA GLU A 130 14.04 5.23 -17.46
C GLU A 130 14.28 5.14 -15.95
N SER A 131 13.36 5.70 -15.14
CA SER A 131 13.48 5.80 -13.68
C SER A 131 12.71 4.71 -12.92
N PHE A 132 11.71 4.09 -13.54
CA PHE A 132 10.84 3.13 -12.88
C PHE A 132 10.68 1.83 -13.67
N TYR A 133 10.56 0.72 -12.93
CA TYR A 133 9.81 -0.44 -13.40
C TYR A 133 8.33 -0.21 -13.10
N ILE A 134 7.45 -0.57 -14.04
CA ILE A 134 6.02 -0.40 -13.89
C ILE A 134 5.37 -1.78 -13.89
N LEU A 135 4.72 -2.12 -12.79
CA LEU A 135 3.89 -3.30 -12.64
C LEU A 135 2.43 -2.88 -12.75
N SER A 136 1.63 -3.58 -13.56
CA SER A 136 0.21 -3.25 -13.73
C SER A 136 -0.69 -4.45 -13.48
N THR A 137 -1.79 -4.23 -12.78
CA THR A 137 -2.85 -5.23 -12.56
C THR A 137 -4.23 -4.57 -12.54
N ARG A 138 -5.29 -5.37 -12.49
CA ARG A 138 -6.68 -4.87 -12.41
C ARG A 138 -7.06 -4.56 -10.95
N GLY A 139 -8.13 -3.78 -10.80
CA GLY A 139 -8.73 -3.44 -9.51
C GLY A 139 -8.94 -4.65 -8.59
N LEU A 140 -8.96 -4.38 -7.29
CA LEU A 140 -9.07 -5.37 -6.22
C LEU A 140 -10.48 -5.42 -5.66
N GLY A 141 -10.89 -6.62 -5.23
CA GLY A 141 -12.09 -6.76 -4.41
C GLY A 141 -11.92 -6.08 -3.04
N ALA A 142 -13.04 -5.82 -2.37
CA ALA A 142 -13.08 -5.25 -1.03
C ALA A 142 -12.20 -6.04 -0.05
N GLY A 143 -11.29 -5.35 0.64
CA GLY A 143 -10.36 -5.90 1.63
C GLY A 143 -9.35 -6.90 1.05
N ALA A 144 -9.26 -6.99 -0.27
CA ALA A 144 -8.40 -7.97 -0.92
C ALA A 144 -6.93 -7.52 -0.92
N LYS A 145 -6.07 -8.50 -1.15
CA LYS A 145 -4.64 -8.32 -1.40
C LYS A 145 -4.26 -9.06 -2.67
N VAL A 146 -3.37 -8.45 -3.44
CA VAL A 146 -2.66 -9.10 -4.53
C VAL A 146 -1.15 -8.94 -4.33
N SER A 147 -0.38 -9.96 -4.67
CA SER A 147 1.07 -9.99 -4.48
C SER A 147 1.77 -10.28 -5.79
N VAL A 148 2.90 -9.61 -6.02
CA VAL A 148 3.82 -9.89 -7.13
C VAL A 148 5.21 -10.14 -6.62
N ARG A 149 5.89 -11.11 -7.25
CA ARG A 149 7.30 -11.40 -7.03
C ARG A 149 8.13 -10.96 -8.22
N LEU A 150 9.21 -10.26 -7.92
CA LEU A 150 10.33 -10.00 -8.82
C LEU A 150 11.58 -10.66 -8.23
N SER A 151 12.54 -10.94 -9.10
CA SER A 151 13.90 -11.32 -8.70
C SER A 151 14.89 -10.37 -9.32
N GLY A 152 16.02 -10.12 -8.68
CA GLY A 152 17.05 -9.31 -9.30
C GLY A 152 18.43 -9.72 -8.82
N GLN A 153 19.44 -9.27 -9.53
CA GLN A 153 20.82 -9.46 -9.12
C GLN A 153 21.38 -8.13 -8.63
N LEU A 154 21.75 -8.06 -7.35
CA LEU A 154 22.50 -6.94 -6.79
C LEU A 154 23.98 -7.12 -7.13
N ARG A 155 24.60 -6.09 -7.70
CA ARG A 155 26.01 -6.06 -8.11
C ARG A 155 26.77 -4.93 -7.42
N PRO A 156 27.19 -5.10 -6.14
CA PRO A 156 27.84 -4.04 -5.38
C PRO A 156 29.28 -3.73 -5.83
N GLY A 157 29.88 -4.57 -6.67
CA GLY A 157 31.29 -4.44 -7.06
C GLY A 157 32.22 -4.50 -5.85
N ASN A 158 33.14 -3.54 -5.74
CA ASN A 158 34.08 -3.41 -4.63
C ASN A 158 33.59 -2.47 -3.52
N THR A 159 32.28 -2.18 -3.48
CA THR A 159 31.70 -1.24 -2.52
C THR A 159 30.88 -1.95 -1.45
N LYS A 160 30.60 -1.21 -0.37
CA LYS A 160 29.65 -1.60 0.67
C LYS A 160 28.73 -0.42 0.95
N GLY A 161 27.50 -0.69 1.37
CA GLY A 161 26.53 0.36 1.60
C GLY A 161 25.13 -0.17 1.81
N ARG A 162 24.17 0.70 1.55
CA ARG A 162 22.74 0.47 1.69
C ARG A 162 22.05 0.79 0.39
N LEU A 163 21.20 -0.11 -0.08
CA LEU A 163 20.30 0.10 -1.20
C LEU A 163 18.88 0.24 -0.64
N SER A 164 18.22 1.35 -0.95
CA SER A 164 16.79 1.54 -0.69
C SER A 164 16.00 1.12 -1.91
N ILE A 165 15.04 0.22 -1.73
CA ILE A 165 14.11 -0.21 -2.77
C ILE A 165 12.75 0.37 -2.42
N SER A 166 12.23 1.29 -3.24
CA SER A 166 10.97 1.98 -2.96
C SER A 166 9.90 1.61 -4.00
N ALA A 167 8.66 1.47 -3.54
CA ALA A 167 7.49 1.38 -4.40
C ALA A 167 6.52 2.53 -4.13
N LEU A 168 5.77 2.87 -5.17
CA LEU A 168 4.60 3.73 -5.12
C LEU A 168 3.45 3.05 -5.86
N VAL A 169 2.30 2.89 -5.21
CA VAL A 169 1.06 2.46 -5.87
C VAL A 169 0.24 3.67 -6.31
N MET A 170 -0.21 3.67 -7.56
CA MET A 170 -1.15 4.64 -8.08
C MET A 170 -2.09 3.94 -9.04
N GLY A 171 -3.19 4.59 -9.42
CA GLY A 171 -4.04 4.05 -10.46
C GLY A 171 -4.92 5.10 -11.11
N SER A 172 -5.31 4.81 -12.34
CA SER A 172 -6.28 5.62 -13.07
C SER A 172 -7.68 5.10 -12.78
N ALA A 173 -8.57 5.98 -12.32
CA ALA A 173 -9.98 5.67 -12.05
C ALA A 173 -10.17 4.50 -11.04
N ILE A 174 -9.26 4.37 -10.08
CA ILE A 174 -9.34 3.36 -9.01
C ILE A 174 -10.25 3.77 -7.85
N GLY A 175 -10.62 5.04 -7.78
CA GLY A 175 -11.47 5.60 -6.72
C GLY A 175 -10.73 5.90 -5.42
N GLU A 176 -9.40 5.77 -5.39
CA GLU A 176 -8.56 6.06 -4.24
C GLU A 176 -8.33 7.57 -4.09
N LEU A 177 -8.52 8.08 -2.87
CA LEU A 177 -8.25 9.48 -2.51
C LEU A 177 -7.16 9.64 -1.45
N GLN A 178 -6.86 8.59 -0.70
CA GLN A 178 -5.85 8.63 0.35
C GLN A 178 -4.51 8.28 -0.27
N LEU A 179 -3.74 9.29 -0.69
CA LEU A 179 -2.47 9.06 -1.40
C LEU A 179 -1.23 9.08 -0.48
N THR A 180 -1.40 9.35 0.81
CA THR A 180 -0.28 9.58 1.74
C THR A 180 0.38 8.29 2.24
N ASN A 181 -0.26 7.16 2.04
CA ASN A 181 0.19 5.81 2.42
C ASN A 181 0.50 4.94 1.19
N ASN A 182 0.56 5.54 0.01
CA ASN A 182 0.75 4.81 -1.25
C ASN A 182 2.20 4.44 -1.52
N SER A 183 3.10 4.69 -0.59
CA SER A 183 4.52 4.42 -0.75
C SER A 183 5.06 3.59 0.39
N ASP A 184 5.95 2.67 0.04
CA ASP A 184 6.73 1.89 1.00
C ASP A 184 8.15 1.71 0.48
N ALA A 185 9.09 1.47 1.38
CA ALA A 185 10.49 1.23 1.04
C ALA A 185 11.14 0.22 1.96
N ASP A 186 11.96 -0.64 1.38
CA ASP A 186 12.74 -1.64 2.10
C ASP A 186 14.24 -1.43 1.87
N LEU A 187 15.05 -1.91 2.81
CA LEU A 187 16.49 -1.65 2.85
C LEU A 187 17.28 -2.95 2.72
N VAL A 188 18.27 -2.94 1.82
CA VAL A 188 19.26 -4.00 1.71
C VAL A 188 20.65 -3.47 2.05
N GLU A 189 21.29 -4.08 3.03
CA GLU A 189 22.70 -3.83 3.32
C GLU A 189 23.57 -4.75 2.46
N TYR A 190 24.60 -4.20 1.83
CA TYR A 190 25.51 -4.97 1.00
C TYR A 190 26.96 -4.69 1.37
N PHE A 191 27.77 -5.73 1.26
CA PHE A 191 29.19 -5.70 1.56
C PHE A 191 29.97 -6.23 0.37
N ASN A 192 31.15 -5.64 0.14
CA ASN A 192 32.15 -6.28 -0.70
C ASN A 192 32.63 -7.57 -0.01
N LYS A 193 32.97 -8.58 -0.81
CA LYS A 193 33.55 -9.82 -0.31
C LYS A 193 35.06 -9.67 -0.17
#